data_AF-A0A1G3XUR4-F1
#
_entry.id   AF-A0A1G3XUR4-F1
#
_cell.length_a   1.000
_cell.length_b   1.000
_cell.length_c   1.000
_cell.angle_alpha   90.00
_cell.angle_beta   90.00
_cell.angle_gamma   90.00
#
_symmetry.space_group_name_H-M   'P 1'
#
loop_
_entity.id
_entity.type
_entity.pdbx_description
1 polymer ?
#
loop_
_entity_poly.entity_id
_entity_poly.type
_entity_poly.pdbx_seq_one_letter_code
_entity_poly.pdbx_strand_id
1 'polypeptide(L)'
;MINTSLYPIEAVDFIIENNLNGNMYNDINWGGYLIWRLAPERKVFIDGRNLNENIHFKAIAVENAFEGIWASILESYNVNYIIAPFRRPDGSCPRVVNALLKDSNWTLIFFRSNSVIFIRNMPANEHIIKKYSG
;
A
#
# COMPACT_ATOMS: atom_id res chain seq x y z
N MET A 1 4.30 3.54 24.12
CA MET A 1 5.03 2.83 23.06
C MET A 1 4.04 2.41 22.00
N ILE A 2 4.34 2.61 20.72
CA ILE A 2 3.52 2.11 19.59
C ILE A 2 3.87 0.64 19.38
N ASN A 3 2.85 -0.21 19.19
CA ASN A 3 3.06 -1.64 18.93
C ASN A 3 3.49 -1.85 17.47
N THR A 4 4.76 -2.23 17.26
CA THR A 4 5.38 -2.48 15.95
C THR A 4 4.76 -3.66 15.21
N SER A 5 4.07 -4.57 15.89
CA SER A 5 3.35 -5.68 15.26
C SER A 5 2.03 -5.23 14.64
N LEU A 6 1.43 -4.14 15.13
CA LEU A 6 0.11 -3.65 14.67
C LEU A 6 0.19 -2.57 13.60
N TYR A 7 1.24 -1.76 13.60
CA TYR A 7 1.40 -0.63 12.68
C TYR A 7 2.66 -0.76 11.81
N PRO A 8 2.65 -0.22 10.58
CA PRO A 8 3.72 -0.40 9.62
C PRO A 8 4.86 0.62 9.84
N ILE A 9 5.51 0.59 11.00
CA ILE A 9 6.49 1.63 11.38
C ILE A 9 7.65 1.68 10.38
N GLU A 10 8.33 0.55 10.18
CA GLU A 10 9.50 0.48 9.30
C GLU A 10 9.17 0.76 7.82
N ALA A 11 7.99 0.34 7.35
CA ALA A 11 7.54 0.66 5.99
C ALA A 11 7.28 2.16 5.82
N VAL A 12 6.73 2.83 6.85
CA VAL A 12 6.55 4.29 6.82
C VAL A 12 7.88 5.03 6.89
N ASP A 13 8.83 4.55 7.69
CA ASP A 13 10.19 5.11 7.73
C ASP A 13 10.84 4.98 6.34
N PHE A 14 10.73 3.81 5.71
CA PHE A 14 11.22 3.57 4.34
C PHE A 14 10.58 4.52 3.31
N ILE A 15 9.27 4.79 3.41
CA ILE A 15 8.55 5.74 2.54
C ILE A 15 9.15 7.14 2.68
N ILE A 16 9.43 7.59 3.90
CA ILE A 16 9.97 8.92 4.20
C ILE A 16 11.43 9.03 3.71
N GLU A 17 12.28 8.07 4.10
CA GLU A 17 13.72 8.06 3.79
C GLU A 17 14.01 8.02 2.30
N ASN A 18 13.17 7.30 1.53
CA ASN A 18 13.32 7.21 0.07
C ASN A 18 12.42 8.20 -0.68
N ASN A 19 11.72 9.06 0.05
CA ASN A 19 10.80 10.06 -0.49
C ASN A 19 9.85 9.47 -1.55
N LEU A 20 9.18 8.35 -1.25
CA LEU A 20 8.20 7.79 -2.19
C LEU A 20 7.07 8.80 -2.36
N ASN A 21 6.79 9.16 -3.61
CA ASN A 21 5.85 10.21 -4.00
C ASN A 21 4.75 9.67 -4.92
N GLY A 22 3.72 10.49 -5.15
CA GLY A 22 2.53 10.10 -5.92
C GLY A 22 1.43 9.51 -5.03
N ASN A 23 0.38 8.99 -5.67
CA ASN A 23 -0.79 8.51 -4.94
C ASN A 23 -0.51 7.15 -4.30
N MET A 24 -0.82 7.04 -3.01
CA MET A 24 -0.67 5.83 -2.22
C MET A 24 -2.01 5.10 -2.13
N TYR A 25 -1.99 3.78 -2.28
CA TYR A 25 -3.04 2.92 -1.73
C TYR A 25 -2.56 2.30 -0.41
N ASN A 26 -3.43 2.25 0.59
CA ASN A 26 -3.12 1.69 1.90
C ASN A 26 -4.24 0.79 2.44
N ASP A 27 -3.87 -0.12 3.34
CA ASP A 27 -4.82 -0.86 4.16
C ASP A 27 -5.67 0.07 5.04
N ILE A 28 -6.98 -0.21 5.13
CA ILE A 28 -7.93 0.61 5.89
C ILE A 28 -7.58 0.74 7.36
N ASN A 29 -7.04 -0.32 7.97
CA ASN A 29 -6.70 -0.36 9.38
C ASN A 29 -5.49 0.53 9.72
N TRP A 30 -4.68 0.85 8.71
CA TRP A 30 -3.51 1.72 8.87
C TRP A 30 -3.78 3.19 8.55
N GLY A 31 -4.93 3.53 7.97
CA GLY A 31 -5.20 4.89 7.49
C GLY A 31 -5.04 5.97 8.56
N GLY A 32 -5.54 5.76 9.78
CA GLY A 32 -5.39 6.73 10.87
C GLY A 32 -3.92 6.95 11.28
N TYR A 33 -3.13 5.87 11.35
CA TYR A 33 -1.70 5.93 11.63
C TYR A 33 -0.91 6.63 10.51
N LEU A 34 -1.25 6.32 9.26
CA LEU A 34 -0.61 6.93 8.09
C LEU A 34 -0.92 8.42 7.99
N ILE A 35 -2.16 8.85 8.30
CA ILE A 35 -2.50 10.27 8.41
C ILE A 35 -1.60 10.94 9.46
N TRP A 36 -1.45 10.36 10.65
CA TRP A 36 -0.62 10.95 11.70
C TRP A 36 0.86 11.08 11.28
N ARG A 37 1.41 10.09 10.57
CA ARG A 37 2.83 10.05 10.19
C ARG A 37 3.19 10.81 8.93
N LEU A 38 2.27 10.93 7.98
CA LEU A 38 2.59 11.32 6.60
C LEU A 38 1.79 12.53 6.10
N ALA A 39 0.81 13.02 6.85
CA ALA A 39 0.05 14.20 6.46
C ALA A 39 0.80 15.50 6.79
N PRO A 40 0.64 16.56 5.97
CA PRO A 40 -0.21 16.64 4.78
C PRO A 40 0.43 16.11 3.48
N GLU A 41 1.71 15.74 3.50
CA GLU A 41 2.50 15.46 2.30
C GLU A 41 2.01 14.24 1.51
N ARG A 42 1.50 13.21 2.18
CA ARG A 42 0.96 12.00 1.54
C ARG A 42 -0.45 11.72 2.04
N LYS A 43 -1.40 11.73 1.10
CA LYS A 43 -2.81 11.44 1.37
C LYS A 43 -3.03 9.93 1.40
N VAL A 44 -3.85 9.48 2.35
CA VAL A 44 -4.32 8.09 2.41
C VAL A 44 -5.45 7.86 1.42
N PHE A 45 -5.58 6.63 0.94
CA PHE A 45 -6.69 6.21 0.09
C PHE A 45 -7.97 6.01 0.91
N ILE A 46 -7.84 5.39 2.08
CA ILE A 46 -8.94 5.08 3.00
C ILE A 46 -8.43 5.01 4.45
N ASP A 47 -9.30 5.30 5.41
CA ASP A 47 -9.03 5.10 6.84
C ASP A 47 -10.28 4.57 7.58
N GLY A 48 -10.07 4.14 8.82
CA GLY A 48 -11.10 3.49 9.65
C GLY A 48 -12.34 4.33 10.00
N ARG A 49 -12.37 5.64 9.71
CA ARG A 49 -13.60 6.44 9.83
C ARG A 49 -14.63 6.07 8.75
N ASN A 50 -14.17 5.51 7.63
CA ASN A 50 -14.98 5.00 6.54
C ASN A 50 -16.09 5.96 6.07
N LEU A 51 -15.73 7.24 5.88
CA LEU A 51 -16.70 8.31 5.62
C LEU A 51 -17.35 8.26 4.23
N ASN A 52 -16.84 7.42 3.32
CA ASN A 52 -17.36 7.26 1.97
C ASN A 52 -17.50 5.77 1.61
N GLU A 53 -18.76 5.33 1.51
CA GLU A 53 -19.10 3.95 1.22
C GLU A 53 -18.60 3.46 -0.14
N ASN A 54 -18.60 4.30 -1.18
CA ASN A 54 -18.05 3.92 -2.49
C ASN A 54 -16.53 3.66 -2.41
N ILE A 55 -15.79 4.50 -1.67
CA ILE A 55 -14.37 4.27 -1.42
C ILE A 55 -14.14 3.00 -0.59
N HIS A 56 -15.04 2.71 0.36
CA HIS A 56 -15.02 1.46 1.11
C HIS A 56 -15.10 0.23 0.21
N PHE A 57 -16.11 0.18 -0.67
CA PHE A 57 -16.27 -0.95 -1.59
C PHE A 57 -15.11 -1.09 -2.56
N LYS A 58 -14.54 0.03 -3.02
CA LYS A 58 -13.32 0.03 -3.84
C LYS A 58 -12.12 -0.53 -3.09
N ALA A 59 -11.92 -0.15 -1.83
CA ALA A 59 -10.86 -0.70 -0.99
C ALA A 59 -11.04 -2.21 -0.78
N ILE A 60 -12.26 -2.68 -0.51
CA ILE A 60 -12.57 -4.12 -0.40
C ILE A 60 -12.24 -4.84 -1.71
N ALA A 61 -12.62 -4.27 -2.85
CA ALA A 61 -12.36 -4.88 -4.16
C ALA A 61 -10.86 -4.96 -4.47
N VAL A 62 -10.09 -3.92 -4.13
CA VAL A 62 -8.63 -3.93 -4.25
C VAL A 62 -8.03 -4.98 -3.33
N GLU A 63 -8.35 -4.94 -2.04
CA GLU A 63 -7.82 -5.82 -1.01
C GLU A 63 -8.06 -7.31 -1.30
N ASN A 64 -9.24 -7.66 -1.84
CA ASN A 64 -9.60 -9.02 -2.22
C ASN A 64 -9.18 -9.39 -3.65
N ALA A 65 -8.50 -8.49 -4.37
CA ALA A 65 -8.08 -8.67 -5.76
C ALA A 65 -9.22 -9.14 -6.67
N PHE A 66 -10.40 -8.52 -6.55
CA PHE A 66 -11.56 -8.88 -7.39
C PHE A 66 -11.22 -8.70 -8.86
N GLU A 67 -11.26 -9.80 -9.60
CA GLU A 67 -10.81 -9.91 -10.98
C GLU A 67 -11.49 -8.87 -11.88
N GLY A 68 -10.72 -8.25 -12.77
CA GLY A 68 -11.19 -7.18 -13.66
C GLY A 68 -11.52 -5.85 -12.98
N ILE A 69 -11.50 -5.77 -11.64
CA ILE A 69 -11.91 -4.57 -10.90
C ILE A 69 -10.72 -3.94 -10.17
N TRP A 70 -9.94 -4.74 -9.43
CA TRP A 70 -8.91 -4.21 -8.53
C TRP A 70 -7.86 -3.36 -9.26
N ALA A 71 -7.35 -3.84 -10.40
CA ALA A 71 -6.33 -3.15 -11.18
C ALA A 71 -6.88 -1.84 -11.78
N SER A 72 -8.12 -1.86 -12.28
CA SER A 72 -8.79 -0.67 -12.83
C SER A 72 -9.03 0.41 -11.76
N ILE A 73 -9.29 0.02 -10.51
CA ILE A 73 -9.36 0.98 -9.40
C ILE A 73 -7.98 1.63 -9.21
N LEU A 74 -6.92 0.83 -9.03
CA LEU A 74 -5.57 1.37 -8.86
C LEU A 74 -5.14 2.29 -10.01
N GLU A 75 -5.56 1.96 -11.23
CA GLU A 75 -5.35 2.79 -12.42
C GLU A 75 -6.13 4.11 -12.36
N SER A 76 -7.44 4.06 -12.07
CA SER A 76 -8.30 5.24 -12.04
C SER A 76 -7.87 6.29 -11.01
N TYR A 77 -7.19 5.87 -9.94
CA TYR A 77 -6.64 6.76 -8.92
C TYR A 77 -5.14 7.07 -9.14
N ASN A 78 -4.55 6.64 -10.26
CA ASN A 78 -3.12 6.80 -10.57
C ASN A 78 -2.23 6.36 -9.40
N VAL A 79 -2.55 5.21 -8.78
CA VAL A 79 -1.79 4.71 -7.62
C VAL A 79 -0.36 4.41 -8.07
N ASN A 80 0.61 5.02 -7.39
CA ASN A 80 2.03 4.88 -7.67
C ASN A 80 2.71 3.85 -6.75
N TYR A 81 2.27 3.75 -5.50
CA TYR A 81 2.78 2.76 -4.55
C TYR A 81 1.69 2.29 -3.60
N ILE A 82 1.89 1.08 -3.08
CA ILE A 82 0.93 0.36 -2.24
C ILE A 82 1.65 -0.03 -0.96
N ILE A 83 1.05 0.27 0.19
CA ILE A 83 1.48 -0.23 1.50
C ILE A 83 0.40 -1.17 2.06
N ALA A 84 0.76 -2.42 2.32
CA ALA A 84 -0.19 -3.45 2.76
C ALA A 84 0.41 -4.36 3.83
N PRO A 85 -0.42 -5.00 4.68
CA PRO A 85 0.06 -6.02 5.59
C PRO A 85 0.45 -7.28 4.82
N PHE A 86 1.59 -7.87 5.18
CA PHE A 86 1.94 -9.21 4.69
C PHE A 86 1.08 -10.29 5.34
N ARG A 87 0.72 -10.08 6.61
CA ARG A 87 -0.15 -10.97 7.37
C ARG A 87 -1.05 -10.12 8.28
N ARG A 88 -2.33 -10.43 8.27
CA ARG A 88 -3.34 -9.83 9.15
C ARG A 88 -3.32 -10.48 10.53
N PRO A 89 -3.93 -9.85 11.56
CA PRO A 89 -4.05 -10.43 12.89
C PRO A 89 -4.73 -11.80 12.93
N ASP A 90 -5.66 -12.07 11.99
CA ASP A 90 -6.33 -13.36 11.83
C ASP A 90 -5.47 -14.44 11.13
N GLY A 91 -4.22 -14.10 10.79
CA GLY A 91 -3.28 -14.98 10.11
C GLY A 91 -3.43 -15.00 8.59
N SER A 92 -4.45 -14.38 8.00
CA SER A 92 -4.65 -14.30 6.56
C SER A 92 -3.69 -13.31 5.89
N CYS A 93 -3.50 -13.42 4.58
CA CYS A 93 -2.75 -12.46 3.76
C CYS A 93 -3.74 -11.78 2.80
N PRO A 94 -3.72 -10.44 2.63
CA PRO A 94 -4.56 -9.78 1.64
C PRO A 94 -4.33 -10.36 0.24
N ARG A 95 -5.41 -10.69 -0.47
CA ARG A 95 -5.31 -11.33 -1.79
C ARG A 95 -4.60 -10.44 -2.80
N VAL A 96 -4.70 -9.12 -2.63
CA VAL A 96 -3.96 -8.13 -3.43
C VAL A 96 -2.45 -8.35 -3.41
N VAL A 97 -1.85 -8.79 -2.29
CA VAL A 97 -0.41 -9.04 -2.21
C VAL A 97 0.01 -10.13 -3.20
N ASN A 98 -0.75 -11.22 -3.26
CA ASN A 98 -0.48 -12.31 -4.21
C ASN A 98 -0.76 -11.88 -5.67
N ALA A 99 -1.76 -11.03 -5.90
CA ALA A 99 -2.03 -10.49 -7.23
C ALA A 99 -0.89 -9.59 -7.72
N LEU A 100 -0.38 -8.70 -6.86
CA LEU A 100 0.73 -7.80 -7.16
C LEU A 100 2.03 -8.56 -7.45
N LEU A 101 2.31 -9.66 -6.74
CA LEU A 101 3.47 -10.51 -7.03
C LEU A 101 3.44 -11.16 -8.42
N LYS A 102 2.26 -11.26 -9.05
CA LYS A 102 2.06 -11.85 -10.38
C LYS A 102 1.90 -10.81 -11.49
N ASP A 103 1.81 -9.54 -11.13
CA ASP A 103 1.60 -8.44 -12.07
C ASP A 103 2.92 -7.70 -12.33
N SER A 104 3.41 -7.77 -13.57
CA SER A 104 4.67 -7.14 -13.98
C SER A 104 4.66 -5.60 -13.95
N ASN A 105 3.48 -4.99 -13.79
CA ASN A 105 3.34 -3.56 -13.57
C ASN A 105 3.71 -3.14 -12.14
N TRP A 106 3.92 -4.09 -11.22
CA TRP A 106 4.25 -3.81 -9.83
C TRP A 106 5.56 -4.50 -9.43
N THR A 107 6.34 -3.84 -8.60
CA THR A 107 7.60 -4.37 -8.08
C THR A 107 7.63 -4.27 -6.57
N LEU A 108 7.92 -5.38 -5.90
CA LEU A 108 8.13 -5.41 -4.45
C LEU A 108 9.46 -4.73 -4.13
N ILE A 109 9.43 -3.66 -3.33
CA ILE A 109 10.63 -2.89 -2.94
C ILE A 109 10.86 -2.87 -1.43
N PHE A 110 9.91 -3.38 -0.64
CA PHE A 110 10.04 -3.51 0.79
C PHE A 110 9.27 -4.73 1.27
N PHE A 111 9.90 -5.55 2.10
CA PHE A 111 9.23 -6.65 2.82
C PHE A 111 9.93 -6.92 4.14
N ARG A 112 9.41 -6.35 5.24
CA ARG A 112 9.93 -6.54 6.59
C ARG A 112 8.80 -6.42 7.62
N SER A 113 9.02 -7.04 8.78
CA SER A 113 8.11 -7.00 9.94
C SER A 113 6.68 -7.41 9.58
N ASN A 114 5.72 -6.48 9.57
CA ASN A 114 4.31 -6.75 9.26
C ASN A 114 3.85 -6.23 7.90
N SER A 115 4.74 -5.66 7.08
CA SER A 115 4.36 -4.85 5.92
C SER A 115 5.15 -5.15 4.66
N VAL A 116 4.48 -4.90 3.53
CA VAL A 116 5.05 -4.91 2.18
C VAL A 116 4.79 -3.58 1.50
N ILE A 117 5.73 -3.15 0.66
CA ILE A 117 5.53 -2.02 -0.26
C ILE A 117 5.78 -2.48 -1.68
N PHE A 118 4.78 -2.26 -2.53
CA PHE A 118 4.90 -2.37 -3.97
C PHE A 118 4.95 -0.98 -4.59
N ILE A 119 5.76 -0.82 -5.63
CA ILE A 119 5.81 0.39 -6.43
C ILE A 119 5.50 0.05 -7.89
N ARG A 120 4.83 0.96 -8.59
CA ARG A 120 4.50 0.79 -10.00
C ARG A 120 5.77 0.81 -10.84
N ASN A 121 5.89 -0.14 -11.75
CA ASN A 121 7.01 -0.25 -12.68
C ASN A 121 6.87 0.77 -13.82
N MET A 122 7.48 1.93 -13.65
CA MET A 122 7.45 3.03 -14.61
C MET A 122 8.77 3.83 -14.56
N PRO A 123 9.11 4.60 -15.61
CA PRO A 123 10.39 5.32 -15.67
C PRO A 123 10.68 6.20 -14.46
N ALA A 124 9.65 6.85 -13.90
CA ALA A 124 9.81 7.70 -12.71
C ALA A 124 10.30 6.93 -11.45
N ASN A 125 10.00 5.64 -11.36
CA ASN A 125 10.33 4.79 -10.21
C ASN A 125 11.58 3.93 -10.44
N GLU A 126 12.18 3.99 -11.63
CA GLU A 126 13.30 3.12 -12.03
C GLU A 126 14.48 3.18 -11.04
N HIS A 127 14.78 4.37 -10.50
CA HIS A 127 15.86 4.56 -9.53
C HIS A 127 15.60 3.84 -8.19
N ILE A 128 14.36 3.87 -7.67
CA ILE A 128 13.97 3.13 -6.45
C ILE A 128 13.95 1.64 -6.73
N ILE A 129 13.39 1.23 -7.87
CA ILE A 129 13.33 -0.17 -8.28
C ILE A 129 14.74 -0.75 -8.35
N LYS A 130 15.67 -0.15 -9.10
CA LYS A 130 17.06 -0.64 -9.18
C LYS A 130 17.77 -0.73 -7.83
N LYS A 131 17.43 0.14 -6.87
CA LYS A 131 18.04 0.17 -5.55
C LYS A 131 17.54 -0.95 -4.63
N TYR A 132 16.29 -1.41 -4.81
CA TYR A 132 15.61 -2.27 -3.84
C TYR A 132 14.96 -3.54 -4.40
N SER A 133 14.75 -3.64 -5.72
CA SER A 133 14.33 -4.89 -6.35
C SER A 133 15.54 -5.80 -6.49
N GLY A 134 15.57 -6.87 -5.71
CA GLY A 134 16.62 -7.90 -5.72
C GLY A 134 16.01 -9.26 -5.49
#